data_AF-A0A7Z9IH81-F1
#
_entry.id   AF-A0A7Z9IH81-F1
#
_cell.length_a   1.000
_cell.length_b   1.000
_cell.length_c   1.000
_cell.angle_alpha   90.00
_cell.angle_beta   90.00
_cell.angle_gamma   90.00
#
_symmetry.space_group_name_H-M   'P 1'
#
loop_
_entity.id
_entity.type
_entity.pdbx_description
1 polymer ?
#
loop_
_entity_poly.entity_id
_entity_poly.type
_entity_poly.pdbx_seq_one_letter_code
_entity_poly.pdbx_strand_id
1 'polypeptide(L)'
;MRHLFILILTFCLTGIASAQIRVVSYNIAQFNGDANAMADVLQAASDDDSHGFAAPVSIFLFQEVDEAELSILQGVVGSNYSMATFTDQNDSSWGGAQAMFYLSTLFTENTGLHVDIYTGASRHADRWVLEILGYTNKRLYLYSMHLKASTGSANQEKRRAGAESVRDDISTLPDGSHIIVVGDMNFYSSSEPGYIWFTDPGPGQIIDPLGNGNSWSGASNTLKHTQSPLLNQNGGLIGGGLDDRFDFQFVSDTLLDGGGFDLIDGTYRTLGNDGNHYNDAIDTGNNSYFPGDTARGNALADALVMASDHMPLMADYQVPALLAWEWNPAENRVLVGATSTVDFIIRNDAPVLHTLAADILDVDLVAQGGITGTQTVSIPALSPPAIVELPVDTSVAGTWNGTVTLTSTSPEAQTTPEVIKLNGEVIDHANASFSFTEDLDWYTYDIAFETGTGIQSFNVWIFNYGFDGSQSLLEIDDVTIPQPPIMFGGLSTTQIGSIPVLMEFSIDTDTVEPATYTSFLPITVSDEDLVGELTNISMLTVRIEMTTPTVACNADFNNNGIVDVADILVLIADWGSTDPAHDLDSDGIVNVADLLIMIAAWGPCL
;
A
#
# COMPACT_ATOMS: atom_id res chain seq x y z
N MET A 1 -5.03 -25.64 6.55
CA MET A 1 -4.89 -25.08 5.19
C MET A 1 -6.18 -24.34 4.85
N ARG A 2 -6.35 -23.10 5.34
CA ARG A 2 -7.50 -22.25 5.00
C ARG A 2 -7.13 -21.43 3.76
N HIS A 3 -8.00 -21.51 2.75
CA HIS A 3 -7.86 -20.82 1.48
C HIS A 3 -8.04 -19.31 1.68
N LEU A 4 -6.97 -18.57 1.41
CA LEU A 4 -6.94 -17.11 1.32
C LEU A 4 -7.87 -16.66 0.18
N PHE A 5 -9.06 -16.14 0.53
CA PHE A 5 -9.93 -15.47 -0.44
C PHE A 5 -9.41 -14.04 -0.62
N ILE A 6 -8.48 -13.85 -1.56
CA ILE A 6 -8.10 -12.52 -2.04
C ILE A 6 -9.28 -11.98 -2.85
N LEU A 7 -9.94 -10.96 -2.31
CA LEU A 7 -10.91 -10.16 -3.05
C LEU A 7 -10.15 -9.35 -4.11
N ILE A 8 -10.07 -9.87 -5.34
CA ILE A 8 -9.51 -9.14 -6.48
C ILE A 8 -10.51 -8.06 -6.87
N LEU A 9 -10.33 -6.86 -6.32
CA LEU A 9 -10.98 -5.65 -6.79
C LEU A 9 -10.38 -5.32 -8.16
N THR A 10 -11.15 -5.53 -9.24
CA THR A 10 -10.74 -5.15 -10.60
C THR A 10 -10.73 -3.62 -10.68
N PHE A 11 -9.62 -2.99 -10.29
CA PHE A 11 -9.35 -1.60 -10.62
C PHE A 11 -9.34 -1.50 -12.16
N CYS A 12 -10.16 -0.61 -12.71
CA CYS A 12 -9.89 -0.08 -14.04
C CYS A 12 -8.50 0.55 -13.98
N LEU A 13 -7.50 -0.15 -14.51
CA LEU A 13 -6.16 0.37 -14.75
C LEU A 13 -6.29 1.44 -15.85
N THR A 14 -6.70 2.65 -15.48
CA THR A 14 -6.22 3.83 -16.19
C THR A 14 -4.71 3.82 -15.98
N GLY A 15 -3.93 3.61 -17.04
CA GLY A 15 -2.48 3.68 -16.95
C GLY A 15 -2.11 5.01 -16.34
N ILE A 16 -1.58 4.99 -15.12
CA ILE A 16 -1.05 6.20 -14.48
C ILE A 16 0.19 6.56 -15.30
N ALA A 17 0.22 7.78 -15.81
CA ALA A 17 1.37 8.27 -16.56
C ALA A 17 2.58 8.38 -15.63
N SER A 18 3.74 7.98 -16.12
CA SER A 18 4.97 8.02 -15.32
C SER A 18 5.51 9.44 -15.19
N ALA A 19 5.59 9.97 -13.97
CA ALA A 19 6.19 11.25 -13.59
C ALA A 19 7.71 11.34 -13.80
N GLN A 20 8.33 10.44 -14.54
CA GLN A 20 9.73 10.60 -14.94
C GLN A 20 9.89 11.81 -15.88
N ILE A 21 10.82 12.72 -15.56
CA ILE A 21 10.96 14.00 -16.26
C ILE A 21 12.22 14.00 -17.12
N ARG A 22 12.04 14.09 -18.44
CA ARG A 22 13.12 14.35 -19.40
C ARG A 22 12.88 15.68 -20.09
N VAL A 23 13.87 16.55 -20.06
CA VAL A 23 13.80 17.89 -20.67
C VAL A 23 14.77 17.96 -21.83
N VAL A 24 14.28 18.34 -23.00
CA VAL A 24 15.07 18.56 -24.21
C VAL A 24 14.98 20.02 -24.64
N SER A 25 16.14 20.65 -24.84
CA SER A 25 16.27 21.95 -25.49
C SER A 25 16.82 21.76 -26.90
N TYR A 26 16.24 22.44 -27.89
CA TYR A 26 16.68 22.29 -29.27
C TYR A 26 16.43 23.55 -30.11
N ASN A 27 17.49 24.18 -30.62
CA ASN A 27 17.37 25.16 -31.68
C ASN A 27 17.05 24.43 -33.00
N ILE A 28 15.92 24.80 -33.60
CA ILE A 28 15.38 24.13 -34.81
C ILE A 28 15.58 24.96 -36.09
N ALA A 29 16.37 26.03 -36.04
CA ALA A 29 16.77 26.81 -37.21
C ALA A 29 15.59 27.31 -38.07
N GLN A 30 14.54 27.84 -37.46
CA GLN A 30 13.28 28.24 -38.13
C GLN A 30 12.61 27.10 -38.90
N PHE A 31 12.87 25.86 -38.50
CA PHE A 31 12.40 24.64 -39.14
C PHE A 31 12.84 24.52 -40.62
N ASN A 32 14.02 25.06 -40.96
CA ASN A 32 14.60 24.97 -42.31
C ASN A 32 15.13 23.58 -42.69
N GLY A 33 15.23 22.65 -41.72
CA GLY A 33 15.63 21.27 -41.93
C GLY A 33 14.51 20.35 -42.42
N ASP A 34 14.80 19.05 -42.55
CA ASP A 34 13.81 18.05 -42.94
C ASP A 34 12.91 17.64 -41.76
N ALA A 35 11.59 17.74 -41.97
CA ALA A 35 10.60 17.46 -40.94
C ALA A 35 10.59 15.99 -40.49
N ASN A 36 10.87 15.02 -41.38
CA ASN A 36 10.91 13.61 -41.00
C ASN A 36 12.18 13.32 -40.18
N ALA A 37 13.32 13.86 -40.61
CA ALA A 37 14.56 13.78 -39.84
C ALA A 37 14.41 14.40 -38.45
N MET A 38 13.72 15.54 -38.35
CA MET A 38 13.38 16.12 -37.05
C MET A 38 12.53 15.16 -36.21
N ALA A 39 11.50 14.54 -36.78
CA ALA A 39 10.68 13.54 -36.07
C ALA A 39 11.51 12.35 -35.58
N ASP A 40 12.42 11.84 -36.41
CA ASP A 40 13.33 10.76 -36.05
C ASP A 40 14.26 11.15 -34.89
N VAL A 41 14.77 12.40 -34.87
CA VAL A 41 15.60 12.93 -33.77
C VAL A 41 14.80 13.06 -32.48
N LEU A 42 13.58 13.62 -32.50
CA LEU A 42 12.74 13.76 -31.31
C LEU A 42 12.30 12.40 -30.76
N GLN A 43 12.02 11.43 -31.64
CA GLN A 43 11.74 10.06 -31.24
C GLN A 43 12.98 9.39 -30.63
N ALA A 44 14.15 9.55 -31.23
CA ALA A 44 15.40 9.04 -30.67
C ALA A 44 15.72 9.63 -29.29
N ALA A 45 15.36 10.89 -29.03
CA ALA A 45 15.47 11.50 -27.70
C ALA A 45 14.58 10.81 -26.65
N SER A 46 13.38 10.39 -27.05
CA SER A 46 12.44 9.65 -26.20
C SER A 46 12.89 8.19 -25.98
N ASP A 47 13.54 7.59 -26.97
CA ASP A 47 14.01 6.21 -26.90
C ASP A 47 15.44 6.10 -26.34
N ASP A 48 16.12 7.22 -26.08
CA ASP A 48 17.50 7.25 -25.62
C ASP A 48 17.65 6.56 -24.26
N ASP A 49 18.36 5.44 -24.26
CA ASP A 49 18.72 4.59 -23.13
C ASP A 49 20.24 4.55 -22.87
N SER A 50 20.99 5.44 -23.51
CA SER A 50 22.45 5.54 -23.37
C SER A 50 22.93 5.70 -21.92
N HIS A 51 22.04 6.14 -21.02
CA HIS A 51 22.29 6.35 -19.60
C HIS A 51 21.48 5.39 -18.69
N GLY A 52 21.14 4.21 -19.21
CA GLY A 52 20.60 3.08 -18.45
C GLY A 52 19.09 2.89 -18.51
N PHE A 53 18.34 3.88 -18.99
CA PHE A 53 16.89 3.80 -19.15
C PHE A 53 16.40 4.67 -20.31
N ALA A 54 15.37 4.21 -21.01
CA ALA A 54 14.58 5.03 -21.94
C ALA A 54 13.34 5.56 -21.23
N ALA A 55 13.01 6.83 -21.50
CA ALA A 55 11.75 7.42 -21.10
C ALA A 55 11.33 8.47 -22.13
N PRO A 56 10.03 8.57 -22.46
CA PRO A 56 9.53 9.62 -23.33
C PRO A 56 10.01 10.99 -22.86
N VAL A 57 10.38 11.85 -23.81
CA VAL A 57 10.68 13.24 -23.46
C VAL A 57 9.42 13.84 -22.84
N SER A 58 9.57 14.48 -21.70
CA SER A 58 8.44 15.04 -20.96
C SER A 58 8.18 16.48 -21.37
N ILE A 59 9.25 17.22 -21.68
CA ILE A 59 9.23 18.63 -22.06
C ILE A 59 10.22 18.86 -23.21
N PHE A 60 9.73 19.41 -24.33
CA PHE A 60 10.55 19.98 -25.40
C PHE A 60 10.50 21.51 -25.32
N LEU A 61 11.66 22.15 -25.40
CA LEU A 61 11.83 23.61 -25.44
C LEU A 61 12.60 23.96 -26.71
N PHE A 62 11.91 24.60 -27.66
CA PHE A 62 12.44 24.93 -28.98
C PHE A 62 12.82 26.40 -29.08
N GLN A 63 13.96 26.66 -29.71
CA GLN A 63 14.44 28.00 -30.08
C GLN A 63 14.34 28.21 -31.60
N GLU A 64 14.34 29.46 -32.03
CA GLU A 64 14.20 29.85 -33.44
C GLU A 64 12.91 29.34 -34.09
N VAL A 65 11.79 29.40 -33.39
CA VAL A 65 10.51 28.96 -33.95
C VAL A 65 10.00 29.99 -34.96
N ASP A 66 9.57 29.55 -36.14
CA ASP A 66 8.76 30.37 -37.05
C ASP A 66 7.28 30.10 -36.78
N GLU A 67 6.50 31.15 -36.51
CA GLU A 67 5.06 31.05 -36.25
C GLU A 67 4.33 30.34 -37.41
N ALA A 68 4.80 30.53 -38.65
CA ALA A 68 4.23 29.90 -39.84
C ALA A 68 4.39 28.35 -39.83
N GLU A 69 5.40 27.84 -39.14
CA GLU A 69 5.79 26.43 -39.11
C GLU A 69 5.27 25.68 -37.87
N LEU A 70 4.60 26.35 -36.93
CA LEU A 70 4.08 25.76 -35.68
C LEU A 70 3.23 24.51 -35.92
N SER A 71 2.41 24.50 -36.97
CA SER A 71 1.55 23.35 -37.28
C SER A 71 2.34 22.11 -37.68
N ILE A 72 3.47 22.31 -38.37
CA ILE A 72 4.38 21.23 -38.76
C ILE A 72 5.17 20.77 -37.53
N LEU A 73 5.67 21.71 -36.72
CA LEU A 73 6.36 21.39 -35.47
C LEU A 73 5.48 20.55 -34.53
N GLN A 74 4.21 20.94 -34.31
CA GLN A 74 3.26 20.14 -33.52
C GLN A 74 3.02 18.75 -34.12
N GLY A 75 2.99 18.64 -35.45
CA GLY A 75 2.86 17.36 -36.14
C GLY A 75 4.06 16.44 -35.91
N VAL A 76 5.26 17.01 -35.88
CA VAL A 76 6.53 16.31 -35.67
C VAL A 76 6.74 15.92 -34.21
N VAL A 77 6.41 16.79 -33.26
CA VAL A 77 6.45 16.49 -31.82
C VAL A 77 5.42 15.40 -31.47
N GLY A 78 4.27 15.40 -32.15
CA GLY A 78 3.25 14.35 -32.04
C GLY A 78 2.09 14.70 -31.10
N SER A 79 1.02 13.92 -31.21
CA SER A 79 -0.29 14.23 -30.60
C SER A 79 -0.39 14.06 -29.09
N ASN A 80 0.60 13.42 -28.46
CA ASN A 80 0.61 13.22 -27.00
C ASN A 80 1.02 14.49 -26.25
N TYR A 81 1.61 15.44 -26.96
CA TYR A 81 2.13 16.68 -26.43
C TYR A 81 1.16 17.82 -26.65
N SER A 82 1.01 18.64 -25.61
CA SER A 82 0.34 19.93 -25.72
C SER A 82 1.39 21.01 -25.90
N MET A 83 1.17 21.90 -26.88
CA MET A 83 1.89 23.16 -26.97
C MET A 83 1.46 24.05 -25.79
N ALA A 84 2.45 24.61 -25.09
CA ALA A 84 2.22 25.61 -24.07
C ALA A 84 1.77 26.94 -24.69
N THR A 85 1.50 27.94 -23.84
CA THR A 85 1.25 29.32 -24.29
C THR A 85 2.39 29.76 -25.23
N PHE A 86 2.05 30.06 -26.48
CA PHE A 86 2.97 30.57 -27.48
C PHE A 86 2.70 32.06 -27.70
N THR A 87 3.75 32.87 -27.63
CA THR A 87 3.73 34.30 -27.88
C THR A 87 4.79 34.63 -28.92
N ASP A 88 4.43 35.50 -29.86
CA ASP A 88 5.37 36.04 -30.84
C ASP A 88 5.17 37.55 -30.94
N GLN A 89 6.17 38.30 -30.50
CA GLN A 89 6.17 39.76 -30.56
C GLN A 89 6.99 40.27 -31.76
N ASN A 90 6.87 39.56 -32.90
CA ASN A 90 7.73 39.69 -34.08
C ASN A 90 9.15 39.15 -33.84
N ASP A 91 9.30 38.21 -32.91
CA ASP A 91 10.52 37.50 -32.58
C ASP A 91 10.86 36.47 -33.67
N SER A 92 9.86 35.78 -34.24
CA SER A 92 10.01 34.80 -35.32
C SER A 92 10.79 35.35 -36.51
N SER A 93 10.53 36.62 -36.88
CA SER A 93 11.22 37.34 -37.96
C SER A 93 12.72 37.54 -37.74
N TRP A 94 13.21 37.32 -36.52
CA TRP A 94 14.62 37.44 -36.13
C TRP A 94 15.21 36.13 -35.56
N GLY A 95 14.50 35.01 -35.75
CA GLY A 95 14.83 33.72 -35.14
C GLY A 95 14.80 33.79 -33.61
N GLY A 96 13.92 34.60 -33.03
CA GLY A 96 13.88 34.87 -31.60
C GLY A 96 12.80 34.11 -30.83
N ALA A 97 11.77 33.58 -31.51
CA ALA A 97 10.61 33.02 -30.84
C ALA A 97 10.91 31.64 -30.23
N GLN A 98 10.20 31.33 -29.15
CA GLN A 98 10.36 30.12 -28.35
C GLN A 98 9.05 29.33 -28.37
N ALA A 99 9.13 28.00 -28.33
CA ALA A 99 7.94 27.17 -28.11
C ALA A 99 8.24 26.03 -27.15
N MET A 100 7.34 25.78 -26.22
CA MET A 100 7.41 24.63 -25.34
C MET A 100 6.28 23.63 -25.66
N PHE A 101 6.62 22.35 -25.70
CA PHE A 101 5.66 21.25 -25.76
C PHE A 101 5.86 20.34 -24.55
N TYR A 102 4.78 19.89 -23.93
CA TYR A 102 4.86 19.01 -22.76
C TYR A 102 3.89 17.83 -22.87
N LEU A 103 4.26 16.70 -22.26
CA LEU A 103 3.37 15.55 -22.14
C LEU A 103 2.17 15.92 -21.27
N SER A 104 1.00 16.02 -21.90
CA SER A 104 -0.26 16.42 -21.25
C SER A 104 -0.76 15.40 -20.21
N THR A 105 -0.22 14.18 -20.25
CA THR A 105 -0.47 13.14 -19.24
C THR A 105 0.35 13.34 -17.97
N LEU A 106 1.38 14.19 -17.98
CA LEU A 106 2.28 14.45 -16.84
C LEU A 106 2.13 15.85 -16.26
N PHE A 107 1.85 16.83 -17.13
CA PHE A 107 1.84 18.23 -16.74
C PHE A 107 0.58 18.94 -17.17
N THR A 108 0.29 20.02 -16.47
CA THR A 108 -0.63 21.07 -16.93
C THR A 108 0.07 22.42 -16.78
N GLU A 109 0.02 23.24 -17.83
CA GLU A 109 0.56 24.58 -17.74
C GLU A 109 -0.32 25.50 -16.89
N ASN A 110 0.32 26.25 -15.99
CA ASN A 110 -0.28 27.38 -15.32
C ASN A 110 -0.10 28.65 -16.19
N THR A 111 -0.98 28.81 -17.17
CA THR A 111 -0.91 29.89 -18.19
C THR A 111 -0.96 31.30 -17.58
N GLY A 112 -1.52 31.46 -16.38
CA GLY A 112 -1.55 32.74 -15.67
C GLY A 112 -0.18 33.21 -15.15
N LEU A 113 0.83 32.36 -15.19
CA LEU A 113 2.20 32.65 -14.77
C LEU A 113 3.20 32.71 -15.94
N HIS A 114 2.73 32.53 -17.18
CA HIS A 114 3.53 32.72 -18.38
C HIS A 114 3.98 34.18 -18.52
N VAL A 115 5.24 34.39 -18.89
CA VAL A 115 5.84 35.74 -19.03
C VAL A 115 6.80 35.77 -20.21
N ASP A 116 6.62 36.78 -21.06
CA ASP A 116 7.60 37.22 -22.06
C ASP A 116 8.62 38.19 -21.46
N ILE A 117 9.91 37.89 -21.61
CA ILE A 117 11.01 38.66 -21.04
C ILE A 117 11.88 39.19 -22.17
N TYR A 118 11.90 40.52 -22.38
CA TYR A 118 12.74 41.10 -23.43
C TYR A 118 14.22 40.94 -23.10
N THR A 119 14.96 40.23 -23.97
CA THR A 119 16.40 39.96 -23.80
C THR A 119 17.29 40.84 -24.68
N GLY A 120 16.68 41.79 -25.41
CA GLY A 120 17.40 42.63 -26.37
C GLY A 120 17.45 42.02 -27.77
N ALA A 121 18.02 42.77 -28.71
CA ALA A 121 18.21 42.32 -30.10
C ALA A 121 16.92 41.86 -30.82
N SER A 122 15.76 42.39 -30.42
CA SER A 122 14.45 42.00 -30.94
C SER A 122 14.07 40.55 -30.62
N ARG A 123 14.47 40.06 -29.44
CA ARG A 123 14.17 38.71 -28.96
C ARG A 123 13.57 38.75 -27.56
N HIS A 124 12.71 37.81 -27.27
CA HIS A 124 12.18 37.53 -25.95
C HIS A 124 12.59 36.13 -25.50
N ALA A 125 12.79 35.99 -24.19
CA ALA A 125 12.76 34.70 -23.53
C ALA A 125 11.35 34.45 -23.02
N ASP A 126 10.96 33.19 -22.96
CA ASP A 126 9.67 32.77 -22.44
C ASP A 126 9.87 32.04 -21.13
N ARG A 127 9.04 32.37 -20.13
CA ARG A 127 8.89 31.57 -18.91
C ARG A 127 7.55 30.89 -18.89
N TRP A 128 7.54 29.57 -18.74
CA TRP A 128 6.35 28.78 -18.43
C TRP A 128 6.40 28.21 -17.03
N VAL A 129 5.23 27.85 -16.51
CA VAL A 129 5.10 27.13 -15.25
C VAL A 129 4.28 25.88 -15.48
N LEU A 130 4.86 24.71 -15.21
CA LEU A 130 4.17 23.43 -15.31
C LEU A 130 3.89 22.87 -13.92
N GLU A 131 2.64 22.55 -13.64
CA GLU A 131 2.23 21.79 -12.45
C GLU A 131 2.25 20.30 -12.79
N ILE A 132 2.80 19.47 -11.90
CA ILE A 132 2.91 18.03 -12.13
C ILE A 132 1.65 17.32 -11.65
N LEU A 133 1.07 16.50 -12.51
CA LEU A 133 -0.11 15.70 -12.20
C LEU A 133 0.24 14.60 -11.18
N GLY A 134 -0.65 14.36 -10.21
CA GLY A 134 -0.42 13.39 -9.13
C GLY A 134 0.34 13.96 -7.92
N TYR A 135 0.87 15.17 -8.02
CA TYR A 135 1.53 15.87 -6.91
C TYR A 135 0.75 17.11 -6.49
N THR A 136 0.76 17.43 -5.19
CA THR A 136 0.07 18.61 -4.67
C THR A 136 1.06 19.78 -4.55
N ASN A 137 0.75 20.90 -5.21
CA ASN A 137 1.55 22.14 -5.20
C ASN A 137 3.01 21.95 -5.63
N LYS A 138 3.28 21.04 -6.57
CA LYS A 138 4.60 20.79 -7.14
C LYS A 138 4.66 21.29 -8.58
N ARG A 139 5.65 22.13 -8.87
CA ARG A 139 5.77 22.81 -10.16
C ARG A 139 7.22 23.03 -10.56
N LEU A 140 7.44 23.16 -11.87
CA LEU A 140 8.70 23.58 -12.48
C LEU A 140 8.50 24.92 -13.19
N TYR A 141 9.47 25.82 -13.07
CA TYR A 141 9.59 27.06 -13.83
C TYR A 141 10.57 26.84 -14.98
N LEU A 142 10.08 26.85 -16.22
CA LEU A 142 10.88 26.56 -17.40
C LEU A 142 11.08 27.84 -18.20
N TYR A 143 12.33 28.15 -18.53
CA TYR A 143 12.69 29.27 -19.38
C TYR A 143 13.33 28.76 -20.66
N SER A 144 12.95 29.33 -21.80
CA SER A 144 13.67 29.15 -23.07
C SER A 144 14.10 30.50 -23.61
N MET A 145 15.31 30.57 -24.16
CA MET A 145 15.82 31.81 -24.72
C MET A 145 16.83 31.58 -25.85
N HIS A 146 16.92 32.57 -26.74
CA HIS A 146 17.95 32.61 -27.78
C HIS A 146 18.68 33.97 -27.74
N LEU A 147 19.84 34.02 -27.07
CA LEU A 147 20.57 35.27 -26.85
C LEU A 147 21.31 35.75 -28.09
N LYS A 148 21.68 37.05 -28.11
CA LYS A 148 22.32 37.70 -29.27
C LYS A 148 23.51 36.89 -29.83
N ALA A 149 23.37 36.47 -31.08
CA ALA A 149 24.42 35.78 -31.83
C ALA A 149 25.65 36.63 -32.18
N SER A 150 26.67 35.99 -32.76
CA SER A 150 27.93 36.57 -33.22
C SER A 150 28.93 36.97 -32.13
N THR A 151 30.21 37.03 -32.50
CA THR A 151 31.33 37.38 -31.63
C THR A 151 31.45 38.90 -31.40
N GLY A 152 32.32 39.29 -30.46
CA GLY A 152 32.69 40.69 -30.19
C GLY A 152 32.04 41.27 -28.94
N SER A 153 32.75 42.19 -28.29
CA SER A 153 32.37 42.73 -26.97
C SER A 153 31.00 43.41 -26.93
N ALA A 154 30.62 44.09 -28.01
CA ALA A 154 29.28 44.71 -28.10
C ALA A 154 28.14 43.67 -28.14
N ASN A 155 28.39 42.48 -28.71
CA ASN A 155 27.41 41.39 -28.70
C ASN A 155 27.40 40.68 -27.34
N GLN A 156 28.57 40.48 -26.72
CA GLN A 156 28.69 39.95 -25.35
C GLN A 156 27.91 40.80 -24.34
N GLU A 157 27.97 42.13 -24.45
CA GLU A 157 27.23 43.02 -23.56
C GLU A 157 25.71 42.95 -23.79
N LYS A 158 25.25 42.72 -25.03
CA LYS A 158 23.83 42.46 -25.30
C LYS A 158 23.37 41.14 -24.69
N ARG A 159 24.20 40.08 -24.76
CA ARG A 159 23.92 38.81 -24.09
C ARG A 159 23.88 38.99 -22.57
N ARG A 160 24.79 39.79 -21.99
CA ARG A 160 24.75 40.15 -20.56
C ARG A 160 23.45 40.83 -20.17
N ALA A 161 22.98 41.82 -20.93
CA ALA A 161 21.71 42.48 -20.68
C ALA A 161 20.52 41.50 -20.75
N GLY A 162 20.53 40.57 -21.70
CA GLY A 162 19.51 39.52 -21.80
C GLY A 162 19.53 38.54 -20.61
N ALA A 163 20.72 38.14 -20.18
CA ALA A 163 20.90 37.32 -18.98
C ALA A 163 20.44 38.05 -17.70
N GLU A 164 20.71 39.35 -17.61
CA GLU A 164 20.24 40.22 -16.53
C GLU A 164 18.71 40.26 -16.47
N SER A 165 18.01 40.47 -17.59
CA SER A 165 16.54 40.47 -17.63
C SER A 165 15.93 39.15 -17.11
N VAL A 166 16.47 38.00 -17.53
CA VAL A 166 15.95 36.69 -17.09
C VAL A 166 16.28 36.45 -15.62
N ARG A 167 17.50 36.76 -15.17
CA ARG A 167 17.89 36.63 -13.76
C ARG A 167 17.05 37.52 -12.85
N ASP A 168 16.73 38.74 -13.28
CA ASP A 168 15.86 39.66 -12.55
C ASP A 168 14.46 39.06 -12.37
N ASP A 169 13.89 38.45 -13.42
CA ASP A 169 12.60 37.75 -13.31
C ASP A 169 12.68 36.55 -12.35
N ILE A 170 13.71 35.71 -12.45
CA ILE A 170 13.93 34.58 -11.54
C ILE A 170 13.98 35.08 -10.08
N SER A 171 14.61 36.22 -9.82
CA SER A 171 14.70 36.80 -8.47
C SER A 171 13.37 37.21 -7.84
N THR A 172 12.29 37.25 -8.64
CA THR A 172 10.93 37.55 -8.17
C THR A 172 10.14 36.30 -7.78
N LEU A 173 10.64 35.11 -8.12
CA LEU A 173 9.99 33.84 -7.83
C LEU A 173 10.04 33.50 -6.32
N PRO A 174 9.11 32.67 -5.82
CA PRO A 174 9.18 32.18 -4.45
C PRO A 174 10.51 31.48 -4.14
N ASP A 175 11.01 31.67 -2.92
CA ASP A 175 12.16 30.90 -2.42
C ASP A 175 11.88 29.40 -2.53
N GLY A 176 12.88 28.62 -2.96
CA GLY A 176 12.72 27.18 -3.18
C GLY A 176 12.10 26.80 -4.53
N SER A 177 11.92 27.73 -5.47
CA SER A 177 11.43 27.41 -6.81
C SER A 177 12.39 26.50 -7.58
N HIS A 178 11.87 25.49 -8.27
CA HIS A 178 12.64 24.64 -9.18
C HIS A 178 12.65 25.27 -10.57
N ILE A 179 13.82 25.70 -11.03
CA ILE A 179 13.98 26.52 -12.23
C ILE A 179 14.92 25.82 -13.20
N ILE A 180 14.52 25.73 -14.46
CA ILE A 180 15.35 25.24 -15.57
C ILE A 180 15.36 26.33 -16.65
N VAL A 181 16.56 26.80 -17.01
CA VAL A 181 16.76 27.83 -18.04
C VAL A 181 17.54 27.24 -19.20
N VAL A 182 16.92 27.15 -20.37
CA VAL A 182 17.49 26.48 -21.54
C VAL A 182 17.63 27.39 -22.75
N GLY A 183 18.41 26.92 -23.72
CA GLY A 183 18.42 27.41 -25.09
C GLY A 183 19.80 27.76 -25.64
N ASP A 184 19.80 28.33 -26.84
CA ASP A 184 20.99 28.83 -27.51
C ASP A 184 21.42 30.18 -26.92
N MET A 185 22.42 30.12 -26.05
CA MET A 185 22.94 31.29 -25.35
C MET A 185 23.98 32.06 -26.16
N ASN A 186 24.49 31.48 -27.26
CA ASN A 186 25.55 32.08 -28.08
C ASN A 186 26.79 32.54 -27.26
N PHE A 187 27.08 31.89 -26.13
CA PHE A 187 28.25 32.19 -25.31
C PHE A 187 29.48 31.44 -25.85
N TYR A 188 30.61 32.14 -26.01
CA TYR A 188 31.85 31.50 -26.52
C TYR A 188 32.81 31.03 -25.42
N SER A 189 32.62 31.47 -24.17
CA SER A 189 33.41 31.02 -23.02
C SER A 189 32.73 31.33 -21.69
N SER A 190 33.14 30.63 -20.62
CA SER A 190 32.71 30.90 -19.25
C SER A 190 33.14 32.27 -18.72
N SER A 191 34.05 32.96 -19.42
CA SER A 191 34.46 34.32 -19.10
C SER A 191 33.57 35.41 -19.70
N GLU A 192 32.54 35.04 -20.48
CA GLU A 192 31.62 36.04 -21.02
C GLU A 192 30.78 36.68 -19.90
N PRO A 193 30.57 38.01 -19.94
CA PRO A 193 29.84 38.71 -18.89
C PRO A 193 28.43 38.15 -18.63
N GLY A 194 27.72 37.67 -19.66
CA GLY A 194 26.39 37.08 -19.50
C GLY A 194 26.40 35.73 -18.77
N TYR A 195 27.37 34.86 -19.04
CA TYR A 195 27.51 33.59 -18.34
C TYR A 195 27.83 33.81 -16.85
N ILE A 196 28.77 34.72 -16.58
CA ILE A 196 29.11 35.15 -15.21
C ILE A 196 27.85 35.70 -14.53
N TRP A 197 27.07 36.53 -15.24
CA TRP A 197 25.84 37.09 -14.68
C TRP A 197 24.81 36.03 -14.31
N PHE A 198 24.70 34.91 -15.01
CA PHE A 198 23.80 33.83 -14.59
C PHE A 198 24.34 33.04 -13.39
N THR A 199 25.64 32.77 -13.37
CA THR A 199 26.27 31.83 -12.44
C THR A 199 26.82 32.45 -11.17
N ASP A 200 26.98 33.78 -11.12
CA ASP A 200 27.49 34.48 -9.94
C ASP A 200 26.54 34.33 -8.74
N PRO A 201 27.05 34.12 -7.51
CA PRO A 201 26.22 34.01 -6.31
C PRO A 201 25.32 35.21 -6.07
N GLY A 202 24.05 34.95 -5.75
CA GLY A 202 23.06 35.98 -5.43
C GLY A 202 21.64 35.61 -5.87
N PRO A 203 20.65 36.49 -5.67
CA PRO A 203 19.26 36.25 -6.09
C PRO A 203 19.17 35.84 -7.56
N GLY A 204 18.34 34.83 -7.84
CA GLY A 204 18.15 34.28 -9.19
C GLY A 204 19.37 33.62 -9.82
N GLN A 205 20.37 33.23 -9.01
CA GLN A 205 21.50 32.43 -9.50
C GLN A 205 20.99 31.12 -10.12
N ILE A 206 21.57 30.77 -11.27
CA ILE A 206 21.39 29.47 -11.91
C ILE A 206 22.76 28.84 -12.17
N ILE A 207 22.82 27.52 -12.12
CA ILE A 207 24.03 26.72 -12.13
C ILE A 207 24.14 25.99 -13.47
N ASP A 208 25.34 25.95 -14.05
CA ASP A 208 25.65 25.08 -15.18
C ASP A 208 26.12 23.71 -14.66
N PRO A 209 25.34 22.63 -14.82
CA PRO A 209 25.73 21.31 -14.31
C PRO A 209 27.03 20.79 -14.91
N LEU A 210 27.40 21.22 -16.12
CA LEU A 210 28.66 20.81 -16.77
C LEU A 210 29.88 21.64 -16.34
N GLY A 211 29.67 22.64 -15.48
CA GLY A 211 30.70 23.47 -14.86
C GLY A 211 31.29 24.57 -15.76
N ASN A 212 32.04 25.46 -15.11
CA ASN A 212 32.56 26.71 -15.68
C ASN A 212 33.96 26.59 -16.31
N GLY A 213 34.26 25.46 -16.98
CA GLY A 213 35.58 25.19 -17.57
C GLY A 213 36.17 26.37 -18.36
N ASN A 214 37.50 26.47 -18.44
CA ASN A 214 38.19 27.65 -19.01
C ASN A 214 37.92 27.92 -20.50
N SER A 215 37.40 26.93 -21.23
CA SER A 215 36.98 27.01 -22.64
C SER A 215 35.95 25.91 -22.89
N TRP A 216 34.98 26.19 -23.77
CA TRP A 216 34.00 25.20 -24.24
C TRP A 216 34.25 24.76 -25.69
N SER A 217 35.36 25.20 -26.27
CA SER A 217 35.78 24.81 -27.60
C SER A 217 36.94 23.83 -27.56
N GLY A 218 37.24 23.24 -28.70
CA GLY A 218 38.42 22.38 -28.85
C GLY A 218 38.18 20.90 -28.50
N ALA A 219 39.12 20.06 -28.93
CA ALA A 219 38.99 18.60 -28.88
C ALA A 219 38.85 18.00 -27.45
N SER A 220 39.11 18.76 -26.38
CA SER A 220 38.89 18.31 -25.00
C SER A 220 37.45 18.46 -24.52
N ASN A 221 36.61 19.19 -25.25
CA ASN A 221 35.23 19.51 -24.89
C ASN A 221 34.20 18.85 -25.81
N THR A 222 34.62 17.90 -26.65
CA THR A 222 33.81 17.37 -27.75
C THR A 222 32.45 16.86 -27.34
N LEU A 223 32.36 16.12 -26.23
CA LEU A 223 31.10 15.61 -25.66
C LEU A 223 30.11 16.70 -25.24
N LYS A 224 30.56 17.95 -25.09
CA LYS A 224 29.75 19.10 -24.69
C LYS A 224 29.36 19.98 -25.88
N HIS A 225 29.91 19.75 -27.06
CA HIS A 225 29.62 20.58 -28.23
C HIS A 225 28.18 20.38 -28.68
N THR A 226 27.51 21.49 -28.99
CA THR A 226 26.10 21.52 -29.39
C THR A 226 25.85 22.33 -30.67
N GLN A 227 26.93 22.85 -31.27
CA GLN A 227 26.91 23.64 -32.50
C GLN A 227 26.50 22.78 -33.72
N SER A 228 27.03 23.06 -34.92
CA SER A 228 26.47 22.45 -36.11
C SER A 228 26.85 20.98 -36.26
N PRO A 229 25.86 20.06 -36.37
CA PRO A 229 26.13 18.68 -36.76
C PRO A 229 26.67 18.58 -38.19
N LEU A 230 26.58 19.65 -38.99
CA LEU A 230 27.03 19.72 -40.38
C LEU A 230 28.40 20.37 -40.48
N LEU A 231 29.31 19.79 -41.27
CA LEU A 231 30.54 20.46 -41.66
C LEU A 231 30.31 21.54 -42.73
N ASN A 232 29.47 21.23 -43.72
CA ASN A 232 29.17 22.14 -44.83
C ASN A 232 27.70 22.56 -44.80
N GLN A 233 27.43 23.82 -45.17
CA GLN A 233 26.07 24.34 -45.27
C GLN A 233 25.20 23.45 -46.17
N ASN A 234 23.97 23.16 -45.72
CA ASN A 234 23.00 22.38 -46.49
C ASN A 234 21.62 23.06 -46.44
N GLY A 235 21.16 23.57 -47.58
CA GLY A 235 19.91 24.33 -47.63
C GLY A 235 19.96 25.57 -46.73
N GLY A 236 18.95 25.72 -45.86
CA GLY A 236 18.87 26.80 -44.86
C GLY A 236 19.71 26.56 -43.60
N LEU A 237 20.28 25.37 -43.42
CA LEU A 237 21.06 24.99 -42.24
C LEU A 237 22.52 25.43 -42.35
N ILE A 238 23.03 26.07 -41.30
CA ILE A 238 24.41 26.54 -41.23
C ILE A 238 25.37 25.40 -40.89
N GLY A 239 26.51 25.33 -41.59
CA GLY A 239 27.59 24.38 -41.29
C GLY A 239 28.69 25.01 -40.43
N GLY A 240 29.62 24.19 -39.97
CA GLY A 240 30.77 24.60 -39.16
C GLY A 240 31.50 23.43 -38.50
N GLY A 241 30.78 22.32 -38.31
CA GLY A 241 31.23 21.15 -37.58
C GLY A 241 31.11 21.32 -36.07
N LEU A 242 31.23 20.24 -35.31
CA LEU A 242 31.08 20.28 -33.86
C LEU A 242 32.35 20.81 -33.17
N ASP A 243 32.38 22.09 -32.84
CA ASP A 243 33.56 22.72 -32.22
C ASP A 243 33.31 23.65 -31.03
N ASP A 244 32.04 24.00 -30.77
CA ASP A 244 31.59 24.88 -29.70
C ASP A 244 30.34 24.33 -28.97
N ARG A 245 30.10 24.84 -27.76
CA ARG A 245 28.88 24.67 -26.96
C ARG A 245 28.13 26.00 -26.90
N PHE A 246 27.00 26.09 -27.57
CA PHE A 246 26.13 27.28 -27.51
C PHE A 246 24.83 27.02 -26.75
N ASP A 247 24.44 25.76 -26.62
CA ASP A 247 23.20 25.36 -26.00
C ASP A 247 23.45 24.97 -24.54
N PHE A 248 22.61 25.51 -23.67
CA PHE A 248 22.72 25.33 -22.22
C PHE A 248 21.38 24.90 -21.65
N GLN A 249 21.47 24.33 -20.46
CA GLN A 249 20.37 23.99 -19.58
C GLN A 249 20.87 24.29 -18.17
N PHE A 250 20.71 25.53 -17.73
CA PHE A 250 21.04 25.91 -16.37
C PHE A 250 19.90 25.50 -15.44
N VAL A 251 20.23 25.26 -14.17
CA VAL A 251 19.25 24.84 -13.16
C VAL A 251 19.42 25.64 -11.88
N SER A 252 18.36 25.79 -11.08
CA SER A 252 18.48 26.29 -9.72
C SER A 252 19.24 25.32 -8.81
N ASP A 253 19.72 25.80 -7.67
CA ASP A 253 20.33 24.98 -6.62
C ASP A 253 19.37 23.95 -6.03
N THR A 254 18.07 24.26 -6.01
CA THR A 254 16.96 23.37 -5.65
C THR A 254 16.74 22.18 -6.59
N LEU A 255 17.56 22.04 -7.64
CA LEU A 255 17.60 20.89 -8.53
C LEU A 255 18.99 20.20 -8.50
N LEU A 256 19.81 20.53 -7.51
CA LEU A 256 21.15 19.98 -7.29
C LEU A 256 21.44 19.72 -5.80
N ASP A 257 20.40 19.47 -5.00
CA ASP A 257 20.51 19.26 -3.55
C ASP A 257 20.40 17.79 -3.12
N GLY A 258 20.11 16.89 -4.07
CA GLY A 258 20.14 15.45 -3.88
C GLY A 258 18.83 14.83 -3.39
N GLY A 259 17.72 15.58 -3.36
CA GLY A 259 16.40 15.01 -3.05
C GLY A 259 15.25 15.81 -3.62
N GLY A 260 14.01 15.31 -3.48
CA GLY A 260 12.85 15.98 -4.07
C GLY A 260 12.92 16.04 -5.60
N PHE A 261 12.67 17.21 -6.20
CA PHE A 261 13.06 17.43 -7.60
C PHE A 261 14.56 17.67 -7.70
N ASP A 262 15.24 16.87 -8.50
CA ASP A 262 16.70 16.98 -8.62
C ASP A 262 17.15 16.49 -10.00
N LEU A 263 18.24 17.05 -10.51
CA LEU A 263 18.89 16.55 -11.72
C LEU A 263 19.43 15.14 -11.44
N ILE A 264 19.09 14.16 -12.29
CA ILE A 264 19.67 12.83 -12.17
C ILE A 264 21.14 12.92 -12.61
N ASP A 265 22.05 12.67 -11.67
CA ASP A 265 23.48 12.80 -11.90
C ASP A 265 23.94 12.00 -13.15
N GLY A 266 24.82 12.61 -13.93
CA GLY A 266 25.36 12.04 -15.17
C GLY A 266 24.40 12.03 -16.37
N THR A 267 23.17 12.51 -16.25
CA THR A 267 22.21 12.48 -17.39
C THR A 267 22.26 13.72 -18.29
N TYR A 268 22.91 14.80 -17.87
CA TYR A 268 23.09 15.97 -18.74
C TYR A 268 23.97 15.62 -19.95
N ARG A 269 23.41 15.69 -21.17
CA ARG A 269 24.10 15.24 -22.39
C ARG A 269 23.60 15.92 -23.66
N THR A 270 24.44 15.88 -24.69
CA THR A 270 24.07 16.24 -26.07
C THR A 270 23.72 14.96 -26.83
N LEU A 271 22.47 14.83 -27.27
CA LEU A 271 21.97 13.61 -27.91
C LEU A 271 22.72 13.33 -29.22
N GLY A 272 23.23 12.12 -29.39
CA GLY A 272 23.94 11.68 -30.59
C GLY A 272 25.41 12.12 -30.67
N ASN A 273 25.89 12.97 -29.75
CA ASN A 273 27.29 13.38 -29.73
C ASN A 273 28.16 12.35 -29.00
N ASP A 274 28.90 11.53 -29.74
CA ASP A 274 29.78 10.50 -29.19
C ASP A 274 31.20 11.01 -28.82
N GLY A 275 31.47 12.30 -29.05
CA GLY A 275 32.74 12.95 -28.76
C GLY A 275 33.85 12.73 -29.79
N ASN A 276 33.59 12.03 -30.91
CA ASN A 276 34.61 11.69 -31.91
C ASN A 276 34.64 12.60 -33.15
N HIS A 277 33.70 13.55 -33.27
CA HIS A 277 33.45 14.32 -34.49
C HIS A 277 33.86 15.81 -34.36
N TYR A 278 34.97 16.10 -33.68
CA TYR A 278 35.47 17.47 -33.51
C TYR A 278 35.81 18.13 -34.85
N ASN A 279 35.26 19.33 -35.12
CA ASN A 279 35.40 20.04 -36.42
C ASN A 279 34.99 19.20 -37.63
N ASP A 280 34.08 18.24 -37.43
CA ASP A 280 33.58 17.37 -38.48
C ASP A 280 32.05 17.28 -38.41
N ALA A 281 31.44 16.71 -39.44
CA ALA A 281 30.02 16.40 -39.39
C ALA A 281 29.77 15.19 -38.48
N ILE A 282 28.66 15.18 -37.73
CA ILE A 282 28.36 14.12 -36.74
C ILE A 282 28.12 12.74 -37.39
N ASP A 283 27.84 12.71 -38.69
CA ASP A 283 27.66 11.53 -39.54
C ASP A 283 28.95 11.07 -40.24
N THR A 284 30.09 11.73 -39.98
CA THR A 284 31.35 11.37 -40.62
C THR A 284 31.98 10.14 -39.99
N GLY A 285 31.76 8.99 -40.62
CA GLY A 285 32.29 7.71 -40.17
C GLY A 285 31.27 6.95 -39.34
N ASN A 286 31.67 6.43 -38.18
CA ASN A 286 30.75 5.73 -37.29
C ASN A 286 30.49 6.58 -36.06
N ASN A 287 29.21 6.69 -35.70
CA ASN A 287 28.76 7.30 -34.47
C ASN A 287 28.53 6.22 -33.40
N SER A 288 29.26 6.34 -32.30
CA SER A 288 29.30 5.37 -31.20
C SER A 288 28.49 5.77 -29.97
N TYR A 289 27.57 6.73 -30.12
CA TYR A 289 26.78 7.29 -29.02
C TYR A 289 25.95 6.22 -28.27
N PHE A 290 25.45 5.19 -28.98
CA PHE A 290 24.82 4.02 -28.36
C PHE A 290 25.84 2.86 -28.24
N PRO A 291 26.35 2.55 -27.02
CA PRO A 291 27.37 1.52 -26.87
C PRO A 291 26.87 0.14 -27.32
N GLY A 292 27.57 -0.45 -28.29
CA GLY A 292 27.20 -1.77 -28.85
C GLY A 292 26.17 -1.73 -29.98
N ASP A 293 25.61 -0.56 -30.32
CA ASP A 293 24.66 -0.39 -31.42
C ASP A 293 25.04 0.79 -32.34
N THR A 294 26.13 0.60 -33.08
CA THR A 294 26.62 1.59 -34.07
C THR A 294 25.61 1.85 -35.18
N ALA A 295 24.75 0.89 -35.54
CA ALA A 295 23.75 1.08 -36.58
C ALA A 295 22.71 2.12 -36.15
N ARG A 296 22.23 2.04 -34.90
CA ARG A 296 21.35 3.04 -34.30
C ARG A 296 22.04 4.40 -34.18
N GLY A 297 23.32 4.42 -33.76
CA GLY A 297 24.12 5.65 -33.68
C GLY A 297 24.25 6.35 -35.04
N ASN A 298 24.59 5.62 -36.09
CA ASN A 298 24.72 6.16 -37.45
C ASN A 298 23.37 6.69 -37.97
N ALA A 299 22.27 5.96 -37.75
CA ALA A 299 20.95 6.43 -38.17
C ALA A 299 20.53 7.74 -37.48
N LEU A 300 20.85 7.89 -36.19
CA LEU A 300 20.63 9.15 -35.46
C LEU A 300 21.51 10.27 -36.02
N ALA A 301 22.79 10.00 -36.30
CA ALA A 301 23.69 10.99 -36.88
C ALA A 301 23.23 11.50 -38.25
N ASP A 302 22.78 10.60 -39.13
CA ASP A 302 22.20 10.94 -40.44
C ASP A 302 20.96 11.84 -40.28
N ALA A 303 20.11 11.57 -39.29
CA ALA A 303 18.93 12.39 -39.02
C ALA A 303 19.31 13.78 -38.47
N LEU A 304 20.30 13.85 -37.57
CA LEU A 304 20.76 15.11 -36.97
C LEU A 304 21.26 16.11 -38.01
N VAL A 305 22.07 15.67 -38.99
CA VAL A 305 22.58 16.56 -40.05
C VAL A 305 21.50 17.08 -41.01
N MET A 306 20.31 16.46 -41.02
CA MET A 306 19.18 16.88 -41.83
C MET A 306 18.15 17.70 -41.04
N ALA A 307 18.07 17.52 -39.72
CA ALA A 307 17.02 18.09 -38.89
C ALA A 307 17.27 19.56 -38.51
N SER A 308 18.48 19.91 -38.08
CA SER A 308 18.83 21.27 -37.63
C SER A 308 20.34 21.52 -37.78
N ASP A 309 20.75 22.78 -37.63
CA ASP A 309 22.16 23.18 -37.51
C ASP A 309 22.62 23.31 -36.04
N HIS A 310 21.89 22.71 -35.12
CA HIS A 310 22.26 22.54 -33.72
C HIS A 310 22.06 21.09 -33.30
N MET A 311 22.60 20.71 -32.14
CA MET A 311 22.35 19.41 -31.51
C MET A 311 21.37 19.54 -30.34
N PRO A 312 20.43 18.60 -30.16
CA PRO A 312 19.54 18.62 -29.01
C PRO A 312 20.28 18.33 -27.70
N LEU A 313 19.99 19.16 -26.70
CA LEU A 313 20.55 19.05 -25.36
C LEU A 313 19.49 18.49 -24.41
N MET A 314 19.85 17.48 -23.62
CA MET A 314 18.89 16.78 -22.77
C MET A 314 19.41 16.50 -21.36
N ALA A 315 18.48 16.44 -20.41
CA ALA A 315 18.74 16.04 -19.04
C ALA A 315 17.50 15.33 -18.47
N ASP A 316 17.72 14.40 -17.54
CA ASP A 316 16.68 13.68 -16.82
C ASP A 316 16.63 14.17 -15.36
N TYR A 317 15.42 14.33 -14.82
CA TYR A 317 15.18 14.82 -13.47
C TYR A 317 14.35 13.80 -12.69
N GLN A 318 14.70 13.62 -11.43
CA GLN A 318 13.90 12.85 -10.48
C GLN A 318 12.77 13.71 -9.93
N VAL A 319 11.75 13.04 -9.39
CA VAL A 319 10.63 13.65 -8.69
C VAL A 319 10.66 13.28 -7.19
N PRO A 320 10.01 14.06 -6.32
CA PRO A 320 9.92 13.71 -4.91
C PRO A 320 9.31 12.33 -4.68
N ALA A 321 9.71 11.68 -3.60
CA ALA A 321 9.05 10.48 -3.12
C ALA A 321 7.57 10.75 -2.78
N LEU A 322 6.71 9.74 -2.94
CA LEU A 322 5.28 9.86 -2.60
C LEU A 322 4.93 8.85 -1.50
N LEU A 323 4.69 9.37 -0.29
CA LEU A 323 4.31 8.55 0.86
C LEU A 323 2.92 7.96 0.65
N ALA A 324 2.85 6.64 0.60
CA ALA A 324 1.62 5.88 0.75
C ALA A 324 1.74 4.87 1.88
N TRP A 325 0.64 4.63 2.57
CA TRP A 325 0.59 3.70 3.68
C TRP A 325 -0.79 3.05 3.83
N GLU A 326 -0.82 1.87 4.42
CA GLU A 326 -2.03 1.16 4.81
C GLU A 326 -1.78 0.30 6.05
N TRP A 327 -2.85 -0.06 6.74
CA TRP A 327 -2.83 -0.97 7.88
C TRP A 327 -4.16 -1.73 7.93
N ASN A 328 -4.19 -2.91 8.55
CA ASN A 328 -5.39 -3.72 8.64
C ASN A 328 -6.12 -3.53 9.99
N PRO A 329 -7.29 -2.87 10.03
CA PRO A 329 -8.07 -2.70 11.26
C PRO A 329 -8.73 -3.98 11.77
N ALA A 330 -8.83 -5.04 10.96
CA ALA A 330 -9.56 -6.24 11.33
C ALA A 330 -8.82 -7.13 12.36
N GLU A 331 -7.54 -6.87 12.64
CA GLU A 331 -6.67 -7.77 13.41
C GLU A 331 -6.42 -7.30 14.86
N ASN A 332 -7.12 -6.25 15.30
CA ASN A 332 -6.85 -5.60 16.59
C ASN A 332 -7.60 -6.19 17.80
N ARG A 333 -8.20 -7.39 17.67
CA ARG A 333 -8.82 -8.13 18.78
C ARG A 333 -8.01 -9.38 19.07
N VAL A 334 -7.40 -9.45 20.25
CA VAL A 334 -6.45 -10.50 20.63
C VAL A 334 -6.66 -10.96 22.07
N LEU A 335 -6.10 -12.11 22.43
CA LEU A 335 -6.17 -12.65 23.80
C LEU A 335 -5.07 -12.06 24.69
N VAL A 336 -5.34 -12.01 25.99
CA VAL A 336 -4.37 -11.56 26.99
C VAL A 336 -3.08 -12.39 26.92
N GLY A 337 -1.93 -11.73 26.96
CA GLY A 337 -0.61 -12.37 26.83
C GLY A 337 -0.22 -12.76 25.39
N ALA A 338 -1.06 -12.50 24.39
CA ALA A 338 -0.73 -12.73 22.98
C ALA A 338 0.48 -11.88 22.53
N THR A 339 1.36 -12.45 21.71
CA THR A 339 2.35 -11.63 20.98
C THR A 339 1.67 -11.05 19.74
N SER A 340 1.35 -9.75 19.77
CA SER A 340 0.58 -9.06 18.73
C SER A 340 1.24 -7.74 18.32
N THR A 341 1.11 -7.43 17.03
CA THR A 341 1.58 -6.20 16.40
C THR A 341 0.45 -5.58 15.57
N VAL A 342 0.50 -4.26 15.41
CA VAL A 342 -0.21 -3.57 14.32
C VAL A 342 0.78 -3.36 13.20
N ASP A 343 0.47 -3.92 12.04
CA ASP A 343 1.36 -3.86 10.89
C ASP A 343 0.99 -2.70 9.97
N PHE A 344 1.97 -1.84 9.72
CA PHE A 344 1.89 -0.76 8.73
C PHE A 344 2.67 -1.14 7.48
N ILE A 345 1.99 -1.12 6.35
CA ILE A 345 2.62 -1.28 5.04
C ILE A 345 2.92 0.12 4.52
N ILE A 346 4.20 0.46 4.36
CA ILE A 346 4.68 1.75 3.86
C ILE A 346 5.24 1.57 2.45
N ARG A 347 4.93 2.52 1.56
CA ARG A 347 5.31 2.48 0.14
C ARG A 347 5.74 3.84 -0.37
N ASN A 348 6.69 3.82 -1.31
CA ASN A 348 6.97 4.93 -2.21
C ASN A 348 6.16 4.75 -3.50
N ASP A 349 5.01 5.40 -3.57
CA ASP A 349 4.06 5.31 -4.69
C ASP A 349 4.38 6.35 -5.80
N ALA A 350 5.59 6.92 -5.81
CA ALA A 350 6.02 7.83 -6.86
C ALA A 350 5.87 7.13 -8.24
N PRO A 351 5.07 7.68 -9.17
CA PRO A 351 4.72 6.97 -10.39
C PRO A 351 5.85 7.10 -11.40
N VAL A 352 6.91 6.29 -11.31
CA VAL A 352 8.08 6.38 -12.20
C VAL A 352 8.36 5.07 -12.95
N LEU A 353 9.19 5.09 -14.00
CA LEU A 353 9.59 3.88 -14.75
C LEU A 353 10.98 3.36 -14.36
N HIS A 354 11.76 4.14 -13.61
CA HIS A 354 13.11 3.80 -13.22
C HIS A 354 13.39 4.21 -11.77
N THR A 355 14.23 3.44 -11.07
CA THR A 355 14.51 3.65 -9.63
C THR A 355 15.21 4.97 -9.33
N LEU A 356 15.98 5.52 -10.28
CA LEU A 356 16.63 6.83 -10.17
C LEU A 356 15.69 8.01 -10.45
N ALA A 357 14.49 7.76 -10.96
CA ALA A 357 13.59 8.83 -11.39
C ALA A 357 12.69 9.35 -10.26
N ALA A 358 12.80 8.80 -9.05
CA ALA A 358 12.20 9.38 -7.86
C ALA A 358 13.11 9.23 -6.64
N ASP A 359 12.97 10.16 -5.71
CA ASP A 359 13.72 10.18 -4.47
C ASP A 359 13.41 8.95 -3.59
N ILE A 360 14.34 8.60 -2.71
CA ILE A 360 14.14 7.55 -1.71
C ILE A 360 13.15 8.08 -0.65
N LEU A 361 12.17 7.27 -0.29
CA LEU A 361 11.21 7.61 0.76
C LEU A 361 11.72 7.17 2.12
N ASP A 362 12.10 8.12 2.96
CA ASP A 362 12.51 7.93 4.35
C ASP A 362 11.37 8.36 5.28
N VAL A 363 10.90 7.45 6.13
CA VAL A 363 9.74 7.67 7.01
C VAL A 363 10.05 7.22 8.43
N ASP A 364 9.83 8.11 9.37
CA ASP A 364 9.80 7.83 10.80
C ASP A 364 8.36 7.53 11.25
N LEU A 365 8.18 6.39 11.89
CA LEU A 365 6.92 5.98 12.52
C LEU A 365 7.08 6.03 14.03
N VAL A 366 6.24 6.82 14.70
CA VAL A 366 6.22 6.94 16.16
C VAL A 366 4.86 6.52 16.69
N ALA A 367 4.84 5.44 17.48
CA ALA A 367 3.64 4.90 18.12
C ALA A 367 3.54 5.35 19.59
N GLN A 368 2.33 5.73 20.01
CA GLN A 368 2.03 6.16 21.38
C GLN A 368 0.69 5.59 21.85
N GLY A 369 0.52 5.42 23.16
CA GLY A 369 -0.69 4.88 23.79
C GLY A 369 -0.59 3.37 24.03
N GLY A 370 -1.63 2.62 23.65
CA GLY A 370 -1.67 1.15 23.77
C GLY A 370 -0.82 0.39 22.74
N ILE A 371 -0.20 1.13 21.84
CA ILE A 371 0.84 0.67 20.91
C ILE A 371 2.12 1.44 21.22
N THR A 372 3.25 0.78 21.09
CA THR A 372 4.56 1.37 21.42
C THR A 372 5.56 1.05 20.34
N GLY A 373 6.52 1.95 20.14
CA GLY A 373 7.62 1.72 19.21
C GLY A 373 8.00 2.96 18.42
N THR A 374 9.23 2.95 17.92
CA THR A 374 9.69 3.89 16.91
C THR A 374 10.49 3.10 15.89
N GLN A 375 10.15 3.27 14.62
CA GLN A 375 10.85 2.64 13.51
C GLN A 375 11.07 3.65 12.40
N THR A 376 12.15 3.45 11.65
CA THR A 376 12.48 4.24 10.46
C THR A 376 12.60 3.28 9.29
N VAL A 377 12.01 3.64 8.15
CA VAL A 377 12.11 2.87 6.91
C VAL A 377 12.61 3.75 5.78
N SER A 378 13.38 3.16 4.87
CA SER A 378 13.90 3.80 3.65
C SER A 378 13.49 2.96 2.44
N ILE A 379 12.70 3.52 1.53
CA ILE A 379 12.05 2.80 0.43
C ILE A 379 12.39 3.50 -0.88
N PRO A 380 13.35 2.97 -1.67
CA PRO A 380 13.62 3.46 -3.01
C PRO A 380 12.41 3.27 -3.92
N ALA A 381 12.28 4.11 -4.95
CA ALA A 381 11.23 3.96 -5.96
C ALA A 381 11.22 2.55 -6.57
N LEU A 382 10.02 2.05 -6.90
CA LEU A 382 9.78 0.71 -7.48
C LEU A 382 10.21 -0.48 -6.60
N SER A 383 10.62 -0.24 -5.35
CA SER A 383 10.93 -1.30 -4.40
C SER A 383 9.65 -1.89 -3.79
N PRO A 384 9.68 -3.16 -3.33
CA PRO A 384 8.59 -3.71 -2.55
C PRO A 384 8.26 -2.86 -1.30
N PRO A 385 7.00 -2.87 -0.82
CA PRO A 385 6.61 -2.19 0.40
C PRO A 385 7.43 -2.63 1.62
N ALA A 386 7.64 -1.72 2.58
CA ALA A 386 8.16 -2.06 3.90
C ALA A 386 7.00 -2.38 4.84
N ILE A 387 7.12 -3.46 5.62
CA ILE A 387 6.16 -3.82 6.68
C ILE A 387 6.78 -3.42 8.02
N VAL A 388 6.09 -2.55 8.75
CA VAL A 388 6.49 -2.04 10.06
C VAL A 388 5.54 -2.59 11.11
N GLU A 389 6.03 -3.55 11.87
CA GLU A 389 5.28 -4.20 12.95
C GLU A 389 5.41 -3.38 14.24
N LEU A 390 4.31 -2.88 14.79
CA LEU A 390 4.28 -2.08 16.01
C LEU A 390 3.65 -2.85 17.16
N PRO A 391 4.39 -3.20 18.23
CA PRO A 391 3.88 -3.99 19.34
C PRO A 391 2.68 -3.36 20.05
N VAL A 392 1.70 -4.21 20.38
CA VAL A 392 0.55 -3.91 21.25
C VAL A 392 0.83 -4.46 22.65
N ASP A 393 0.53 -3.69 23.70
CA ASP A 393 0.56 -4.22 25.07
C ASP A 393 -0.70 -5.07 25.33
N THR A 394 -0.52 -6.39 25.34
CA THR A 394 -1.57 -7.38 25.58
C THR A 394 -1.55 -7.93 27.01
N SER A 395 -0.79 -7.32 27.93
CA SER A 395 -0.59 -7.87 29.28
C SER A 395 -1.83 -7.78 30.18
N VAL A 396 -2.79 -6.93 29.82
CA VAL A 396 -4.02 -6.70 30.58
C VAL A 396 -5.20 -6.65 29.61
N ALA A 397 -6.29 -7.36 29.93
CA ALA A 397 -7.53 -7.28 29.18
C ALA A 397 -8.16 -5.89 29.26
N GLY A 398 -8.78 -5.46 28.17
CA GLY A 398 -9.45 -4.19 28.02
C GLY A 398 -9.32 -3.60 26.62
N THR A 399 -9.93 -2.45 26.43
CA THR A 399 -9.76 -1.67 25.20
C THR A 399 -8.52 -0.81 25.28
N TRP A 400 -7.80 -0.71 24.18
CA TRP A 400 -6.65 0.18 24.06
C TRP A 400 -6.86 1.18 22.94
N ASN A 401 -6.24 2.34 23.09
CA ASN A 401 -6.23 3.40 22.08
C ASN A 401 -4.79 3.77 21.79
N GLY A 402 -4.48 3.95 20.51
CA GLY A 402 -3.15 4.24 20.01
C GLY A 402 -3.14 5.42 19.05
N THR A 403 -1.98 6.03 18.88
CA THR A 403 -1.72 6.95 17.79
C THR A 403 -0.40 6.60 17.15
N VAL A 404 -0.38 6.50 15.83
CA VAL A 404 0.84 6.38 15.03
C VAL A 404 1.01 7.66 14.24
N THR A 405 2.19 8.25 14.32
CA THR A 405 2.56 9.42 13.50
C THR A 405 3.61 9.00 12.49
N LEU A 406 3.32 9.18 11.20
CA LEU A 406 4.25 8.98 10.09
C LEU A 406 4.79 10.34 9.67
N THR A 407 6.10 10.53 9.81
CA THR A 407 6.82 11.73 9.39
C THR A 407 7.80 11.35 8.30
N SER A 408 7.59 11.85 7.08
CA SER A 408 8.60 11.72 6.03
C SER A 408 9.73 12.71 6.29
N THR A 409 10.97 12.21 6.22
CA THR A 409 12.17 13.06 6.25
C THR A 409 12.71 13.34 4.84
N SER A 410 12.18 12.65 3.82
CA SER A 410 12.54 12.92 2.43
C SER A 410 12.10 14.33 2.03
N PRO A 411 12.96 15.09 1.34
CA PRO A 411 12.59 16.38 0.79
C PRO A 411 11.28 16.29 0.02
N GLU A 412 10.41 17.27 0.24
CA GLU A 412 9.20 17.49 -0.54
C GLU A 412 8.10 16.40 -0.49
N ALA A 413 8.35 15.25 0.12
CA ALA A 413 7.42 14.12 0.18
C ALA A 413 6.21 14.36 1.11
N GLN A 414 6.37 15.23 2.11
CA GLN A 414 5.32 15.55 3.07
C GLN A 414 5.48 16.97 3.61
N THR A 415 4.37 17.68 3.80
CA THR A 415 4.36 19.01 4.45
C THR A 415 3.80 18.98 5.87
N THR A 416 2.98 17.97 6.20
CA THR A 416 2.40 17.76 7.52
C THR A 416 2.42 16.26 7.84
N PRO A 417 2.90 15.84 9.02
CA PRO A 417 2.88 14.43 9.43
C PRO A 417 1.48 13.81 9.37
N GLU A 418 1.41 12.55 8.95
CA GLU A 418 0.18 11.77 8.98
C GLU A 418 -0.04 11.25 10.40
N VAL A 419 -1.23 11.49 10.96
CA VAL A 419 -1.56 11.10 12.34
C VAL A 419 -2.75 10.15 12.32
N ILE A 420 -2.47 8.88 12.59
CA ILE A 420 -3.43 7.78 12.54
C ILE A 420 -3.86 7.42 13.95
N LYS A 421 -5.17 7.47 14.21
CA LYS A 421 -5.76 7.02 15.48
C LYS A 421 -6.23 5.59 15.35
N LEU A 422 -5.80 4.76 16.28
CA LEU A 422 -6.05 3.32 16.30
C LEU A 422 -6.74 2.92 17.60
N ASN A 423 -7.48 1.83 17.55
CA ASN A 423 -8.04 1.18 18.72
C ASN A 423 -8.05 -0.34 18.53
N GLY A 424 -8.17 -1.05 19.64
CA GLY A 424 -8.29 -2.49 19.67
C GLY A 424 -8.78 -3.00 21.02
N GLU A 425 -8.85 -4.31 21.14
CA GLU A 425 -9.38 -5.01 22.30
C GLU A 425 -8.47 -6.19 22.66
N VAL A 426 -8.10 -6.27 23.92
CA VAL A 426 -7.47 -7.44 24.53
C VAL A 426 -8.56 -8.09 25.38
N ILE A 427 -8.89 -9.35 25.11
CA ILE A 427 -9.91 -10.09 25.87
C ILE A 427 -9.26 -11.16 26.73
N ASP A 428 -9.92 -11.54 27.82
CA ASP A 428 -9.49 -12.67 28.63
C ASP A 428 -9.72 -14.01 27.90
N HIS A 429 -9.03 -15.05 28.35
CA HIS A 429 -9.28 -16.42 27.87
C HIS A 429 -10.65 -16.93 28.33
N ALA A 430 -11.24 -17.82 27.53
CA ALA A 430 -12.39 -18.60 27.90
C ALA A 430 -12.07 -19.51 29.11
N ASN A 431 -13.09 -19.79 29.93
CA ASN A 431 -12.96 -20.68 31.07
C ASN A 431 -14.11 -21.69 31.11
N ALA A 432 -13.83 -22.98 30.94
CA ALA A 432 -14.85 -24.02 30.88
C ALA A 432 -15.26 -24.49 32.27
N SER A 433 -16.57 -24.46 32.59
CA SER A 433 -17.06 -24.98 33.87
C SER A 433 -18.33 -25.79 33.72
N PHE A 434 -18.49 -26.83 34.54
CA PHE A 434 -19.77 -27.55 34.69
C PHE A 434 -20.77 -26.84 35.62
N SER A 435 -20.42 -25.64 36.12
CA SER A 435 -21.27 -24.82 37.00
C SER A 435 -21.33 -23.37 36.52
N PHE A 436 -22.50 -22.75 36.66
CA PHE A 436 -22.66 -21.32 36.38
C PHE A 436 -22.06 -20.42 37.48
N THR A 437 -21.99 -20.92 38.71
CA THR A 437 -21.63 -20.11 39.90
C THR A 437 -20.24 -20.42 40.44
N GLU A 438 -19.65 -21.54 40.03
CA GLU A 438 -18.34 -22.00 40.50
C GLU A 438 -17.46 -22.39 39.31
N ASP A 439 -16.16 -22.20 39.47
CA ASP A 439 -15.16 -22.63 38.50
C ASP A 439 -14.87 -24.12 38.70
N LEU A 440 -15.36 -24.96 37.79
CA LEU A 440 -15.41 -26.40 37.96
C LEU A 440 -15.02 -27.14 36.68
N ASP A 441 -13.72 -27.35 36.51
CA ASP A 441 -13.13 -28.05 35.36
C ASP A 441 -13.25 -29.58 35.46
N TRP A 442 -13.43 -30.11 36.67
CA TRP A 442 -13.60 -31.53 36.96
C TRP A 442 -14.92 -31.77 37.67
N TYR A 443 -15.80 -32.55 37.06
CA TYR A 443 -17.13 -32.80 37.62
C TYR A 443 -17.54 -34.26 37.52
N THR A 444 -18.17 -34.78 38.57
CA THR A 444 -18.86 -36.08 38.55
C THR A 444 -20.36 -35.84 38.55
N TYR A 445 -21.04 -36.28 37.50
CA TYR A 445 -22.49 -36.24 37.40
C TYR A 445 -23.05 -37.61 37.81
N ASP A 446 -23.59 -37.66 39.02
CA ASP A 446 -24.27 -38.85 39.56
C ASP A 446 -25.78 -38.79 39.26
N ILE A 447 -26.31 -39.87 38.70
CA ILE A 447 -27.74 -40.04 38.45
C ILE A 447 -28.15 -41.50 38.67
N ALA A 448 -29.40 -41.73 39.05
CA ALA A 448 -29.94 -43.07 39.26
C ALA A 448 -31.19 -43.32 38.42
N PHE A 449 -31.33 -44.53 37.90
CA PHE A 449 -32.52 -45.00 37.18
C PHE A 449 -32.91 -46.41 37.63
N GLU A 450 -34.19 -46.74 37.57
CA GLU A 450 -34.65 -48.12 37.74
C GLU A 450 -34.47 -48.91 36.44
N THR A 451 -33.97 -50.14 36.54
CA THR A 451 -33.84 -51.06 35.39
C THR A 451 -35.21 -51.41 34.80
N GLY A 452 -35.30 -51.59 33.48
CA GLY A 452 -36.55 -52.00 32.83
C GLY A 452 -37.56 -50.86 32.58
N THR A 453 -37.11 -49.60 32.62
CA THR A 453 -37.94 -48.41 32.38
C THR A 453 -37.77 -47.82 30.97
N GLY A 454 -37.11 -48.55 30.06
CA GLY A 454 -36.78 -48.09 28.72
C GLY A 454 -35.56 -47.17 28.64
N ILE A 455 -35.46 -46.39 27.56
CA ILE A 455 -34.37 -45.44 27.34
C ILE A 455 -34.56 -44.21 28.22
N GLN A 456 -33.56 -43.95 29.06
CA GLN A 456 -33.49 -42.75 29.88
C GLN A 456 -32.48 -41.78 29.29
N SER A 457 -32.84 -40.49 29.20
CA SER A 457 -31.98 -39.40 28.73
C SER A 457 -31.77 -38.36 29.82
N PHE A 458 -30.58 -37.77 29.87
CA PHE A 458 -30.24 -36.69 30.77
C PHE A 458 -29.21 -35.76 30.13
N ASN A 459 -29.06 -34.59 30.72
CA ASN A 459 -28.22 -33.53 30.16
C ASN A 459 -27.20 -33.04 31.18
N VAL A 460 -26.00 -32.75 30.70
CA VAL A 460 -24.95 -32.07 31.46
C VAL A 460 -24.66 -30.73 30.80
N TRP A 461 -24.53 -29.67 31.59
CA TRP A 461 -24.27 -28.32 31.08
C TRP A 461 -22.78 -28.00 31.16
N ILE A 462 -22.26 -27.31 30.15
CA ILE A 462 -20.97 -26.61 30.24
C ILE A 462 -21.20 -25.12 29.98
N PHE A 463 -20.60 -24.31 30.82
CA PHE A 463 -20.63 -22.86 30.82
C PHE A 463 -19.25 -22.33 30.45
N ASN A 464 -19.22 -21.13 29.87
CA ASN A 464 -18.04 -20.29 29.88
C ASN A 464 -18.09 -19.46 31.16
N TYR A 465 -17.41 -19.92 32.20
CA TYR A 465 -17.48 -19.39 33.54
C TYR A 465 -17.11 -17.90 33.57
N GLY A 466 -17.95 -17.09 34.19
CA GLY A 466 -17.72 -15.64 34.30
C GLY A 466 -17.96 -14.83 33.03
N PHE A 467 -18.45 -15.43 31.93
CA PHE A 467 -18.60 -14.72 30.65
C PHE A 467 -19.51 -13.50 30.73
N ASP A 468 -18.93 -12.33 30.51
CA ASP A 468 -19.62 -11.03 30.45
C ASP A 468 -19.43 -10.31 29.10
N GLY A 469 -18.74 -10.95 28.15
CA GLY A 469 -18.38 -10.40 26.83
C GLY A 469 -16.96 -9.84 26.75
N SER A 470 -16.23 -9.74 27.86
CA SER A 470 -14.81 -9.31 27.90
C SER A 470 -13.79 -10.45 27.81
N GLN A 471 -14.27 -11.69 27.68
CA GLN A 471 -13.46 -12.89 27.48
C GLN A 471 -13.84 -13.59 26.19
N SER A 472 -12.98 -14.49 25.72
CA SER A 472 -13.23 -15.30 24.53
C SER A 472 -14.48 -16.15 24.65
N LEU A 473 -15.13 -16.46 23.52
CA LEU A 473 -16.05 -17.60 23.49
C LEU A 473 -15.26 -18.88 23.75
N LEU A 474 -15.86 -19.79 24.50
CA LEU A 474 -15.31 -21.11 24.73
C LEU A 474 -15.74 -22.00 23.56
N GLU A 475 -14.78 -22.60 22.87
CA GLU A 475 -15.04 -23.57 21.82
C GLU A 475 -14.85 -24.99 22.36
N ILE A 476 -15.77 -25.91 22.02
CA ILE A 476 -15.57 -27.34 22.25
C ILE A 476 -15.02 -27.96 20.97
N ASP A 477 -13.76 -28.34 21.01
CA ASP A 477 -13.06 -28.98 19.91
C ASP A 477 -13.43 -30.46 19.78
N ASP A 478 -13.47 -31.16 20.91
CA ASP A 478 -13.71 -32.60 20.94
C ASP A 478 -14.32 -33.07 22.27
N VAL A 479 -15.19 -34.08 22.19
CA VAL A 479 -15.79 -34.75 23.35
C VAL A 479 -15.46 -36.23 23.24
N THR A 480 -14.76 -36.77 24.24
CA THR A 480 -14.54 -38.22 24.30
C THR A 480 -15.88 -38.95 24.37
N ILE A 481 -16.14 -39.84 23.41
CA ILE A 481 -17.40 -40.57 23.34
C ILE A 481 -17.39 -41.73 24.36
N PRO A 482 -18.39 -41.83 25.27
CA PRO A 482 -18.51 -42.95 26.20
C PRO A 482 -18.63 -44.28 25.46
N GLN A 483 -18.14 -45.36 26.08
CA GLN A 483 -18.44 -46.71 25.62
C GLN A 483 -19.85 -47.13 26.10
N PRO A 484 -20.57 -47.98 25.33
CA PRO A 484 -21.83 -48.56 25.78
C PRO A 484 -21.69 -49.19 27.18
N PRO A 485 -22.73 -49.10 28.04
CA PRO A 485 -24.11 -48.79 27.70
C PRO A 485 -24.49 -47.29 27.75
N ILE A 486 -23.56 -46.39 28.10
CA ILE A 486 -23.81 -44.94 28.09
C ILE A 486 -23.58 -44.42 26.66
N MET A 487 -24.57 -43.72 26.11
CA MET A 487 -24.54 -43.15 24.78
C MET A 487 -24.46 -41.63 24.86
N PHE A 488 -23.72 -41.00 23.95
CA PHE A 488 -23.66 -39.54 23.79
C PHE A 488 -24.50 -39.10 22.60
N GLY A 489 -25.49 -38.23 22.86
CA GLY A 489 -26.45 -37.71 21.89
C GLY A 489 -25.96 -36.49 21.11
N GLY A 490 -24.92 -35.81 21.61
CA GLY A 490 -24.30 -34.65 20.96
C GLY A 490 -24.33 -33.39 21.81
N LEU A 491 -23.98 -32.27 21.17
CA LEU A 491 -23.93 -30.94 21.76
C LEU A 491 -24.99 -30.03 21.12
N SER A 492 -25.58 -29.13 21.92
CA SER A 492 -26.49 -28.10 21.40
C SER A 492 -25.81 -26.99 20.60
N THR A 493 -24.53 -26.73 20.87
CA THR A 493 -23.64 -25.76 20.20
C THR A 493 -22.18 -26.15 20.49
N THR A 494 -21.23 -25.70 19.68
CA THR A 494 -19.79 -25.86 19.97
C THR A 494 -19.14 -24.55 20.42
N GLN A 495 -19.83 -23.42 20.37
CA GLN A 495 -19.35 -22.12 20.84
C GLN A 495 -20.22 -21.63 22.00
N ILE A 496 -19.57 -21.25 23.11
CA ILE A 496 -20.20 -20.98 24.40
C ILE A 496 -19.80 -19.58 24.89
N GLY A 497 -20.78 -18.68 24.91
CA GLY A 497 -20.68 -17.36 25.55
C GLY A 497 -21.65 -17.29 26.74
N SER A 498 -22.61 -16.38 26.69
CA SER A 498 -23.65 -16.27 27.73
C SER A 498 -24.66 -17.43 27.74
N ILE A 499 -24.72 -18.23 26.67
CA ILE A 499 -25.59 -19.40 26.57
C ILE A 499 -24.73 -20.65 26.75
N PRO A 500 -24.98 -21.48 27.78
CA PRO A 500 -24.25 -22.73 27.98
C PRO A 500 -24.57 -23.76 26.90
N VAL A 501 -23.65 -24.69 26.69
CA VAL A 501 -23.94 -25.88 25.90
C VAL A 501 -24.64 -26.92 26.75
N LEU A 502 -25.52 -27.68 26.10
CA LEU A 502 -26.17 -28.86 26.63
C LEU A 502 -25.56 -30.10 25.98
N MET A 503 -24.99 -30.98 26.80
CA MET A 503 -24.48 -32.30 26.43
C MET A 503 -25.56 -33.34 26.70
N GLU A 504 -26.05 -34.00 25.65
CA GLU A 504 -27.08 -35.02 25.79
C GLU A 504 -26.46 -36.41 25.99
N PHE A 505 -26.96 -37.16 26.96
CA PHE A 505 -26.60 -38.55 27.20
C PHE A 505 -27.83 -39.42 27.34
N SER A 506 -27.69 -40.71 27.02
CA SER A 506 -28.74 -41.69 27.25
C SER A 506 -28.20 -43.06 27.64
N ILE A 507 -29.06 -43.86 28.25
CA ILE A 507 -28.81 -45.26 28.59
C ILE A 507 -30.10 -46.05 28.45
N ASP A 508 -30.01 -47.23 27.81
CA ASP A 508 -31.14 -48.14 27.68
C ASP A 508 -31.22 -49.05 28.91
N THR A 509 -32.15 -48.72 29.82
CA THR A 509 -32.29 -49.43 31.10
C THR A 509 -32.85 -50.84 30.95
N ASP A 510 -33.38 -51.22 29.79
CA ASP A 510 -33.88 -52.57 29.51
C ASP A 510 -32.74 -53.56 29.18
N THR A 511 -31.53 -53.04 28.94
CA THR A 511 -30.37 -53.81 28.45
C THR A 511 -29.24 -53.95 29.45
N VAL A 512 -29.44 -53.44 30.68
CA VAL A 512 -28.42 -53.34 31.71
C VAL A 512 -28.91 -53.93 33.04
N GLU A 513 -27.99 -54.53 33.78
CA GLU A 513 -28.25 -55.09 35.11
C GLU A 513 -28.05 -54.02 36.21
N PRO A 514 -28.66 -54.18 37.40
CA PRO A 514 -28.41 -53.32 38.56
C PRO A 514 -26.92 -53.26 38.93
N ALA A 515 -26.30 -52.12 38.66
CA ALA A 515 -24.88 -51.85 38.87
C ALA A 515 -24.61 -50.34 38.75
N THR A 516 -23.38 -49.91 39.05
CA THR A 516 -22.91 -48.56 38.69
C THR A 516 -22.17 -48.63 37.36
N TYR A 517 -22.62 -47.85 36.38
CA TYR A 517 -21.92 -47.62 35.12
C TYR A 517 -21.18 -46.28 35.19
N THR A 518 -19.90 -46.27 34.86
CA THR A 518 -19.06 -45.05 34.95
C THR A 518 -18.31 -44.83 33.65
N SER A 519 -18.35 -43.60 33.15
CA SER A 519 -17.55 -43.17 32.00
C SER A 519 -16.75 -41.93 32.34
N PHE A 520 -15.50 -41.91 31.88
CA PHE A 520 -14.57 -40.79 32.00
C PHE A 520 -14.51 -40.09 30.64
N LEU A 521 -14.86 -38.81 30.60
CA LEU A 521 -15.07 -38.04 29.39
C LEU A 521 -14.20 -36.78 29.44
N PRO A 522 -12.92 -36.86 29.03
CA PRO A 522 -12.14 -35.69 28.69
C PRO A 522 -12.82 -34.92 27.54
N ILE A 523 -12.90 -33.62 27.69
CA ILE A 523 -13.46 -32.68 26.72
C ILE A 523 -12.37 -31.67 26.39
N THR A 524 -11.96 -31.62 25.13
CA THR A 524 -10.99 -30.64 24.65
C THR A 524 -11.72 -29.35 24.32
N VAL A 525 -11.22 -28.25 24.87
CA VAL A 525 -11.79 -26.93 24.68
C VAL A 525 -10.71 -25.90 24.35
N SER A 526 -11.08 -24.84 23.65
CA SER A 526 -10.19 -23.74 23.30
C SER A 526 -10.88 -22.38 23.44
N ASP A 527 -10.09 -21.32 23.31
CA ASP A 527 -10.59 -19.97 23.03
C ASP A 527 -11.12 -19.87 21.58
N GLU A 528 -11.71 -18.72 21.22
CA GLU A 528 -11.94 -18.34 19.83
C GLU A 528 -10.63 -18.37 19.00
N ASP A 529 -10.74 -18.67 17.70
CA ASP A 529 -9.69 -18.57 16.66
C ASP A 529 -9.07 -17.14 16.58
N LEU A 530 -8.30 -16.73 17.59
CA LEU A 530 -7.67 -15.42 17.77
C LEU A 530 -6.19 -15.56 18.09
N VAL A 531 -5.43 -14.48 17.88
CA VAL A 531 -4.02 -14.45 18.29
C VAL A 531 -3.94 -14.59 19.82
N GLY A 532 -3.20 -15.60 20.27
CA GLY A 532 -3.05 -15.93 21.68
C GLY A 532 -3.90 -17.10 22.18
N GLU A 533 -4.65 -17.77 21.30
CA GLU A 533 -5.51 -18.93 21.66
C GLU A 533 -4.76 -19.98 22.49
N LEU A 534 -5.44 -20.45 23.54
CA LEU A 534 -5.02 -21.59 24.35
C LEU A 534 -6.04 -22.72 24.25
N THR A 535 -5.53 -23.95 24.35
CA THR A 535 -6.34 -25.17 24.44
C THR A 535 -6.20 -25.77 25.83
N ASN A 536 -7.30 -26.25 26.40
CA ASN A 536 -7.37 -26.91 27.70
C ASN A 536 -8.26 -28.17 27.66
N ILE A 537 -8.33 -28.89 28.78
CA ILE A 537 -9.17 -30.08 28.95
C ILE A 537 -10.06 -29.91 30.19
N SER A 538 -11.37 -30.02 30.00
CA SER A 538 -12.33 -30.23 31.09
C SER A 538 -12.65 -31.72 31.20
N MET A 539 -12.94 -32.18 32.42
CA MET A 539 -13.13 -33.60 32.70
C MET A 539 -14.52 -33.85 33.30
N LEU A 540 -15.35 -34.57 32.56
CA LEU A 540 -16.63 -35.05 33.02
C LEU A 540 -16.55 -36.54 33.38
N THR A 541 -16.98 -36.90 34.58
CA THR A 541 -17.24 -38.30 34.96
C THR A 541 -18.74 -38.49 35.06
N VAL A 542 -19.31 -39.32 34.19
CA VAL A 542 -20.73 -39.70 34.27
C VAL A 542 -20.83 -40.99 35.06
N ARG A 543 -21.60 -40.98 36.14
CA ARG A 543 -21.85 -42.16 36.98
C ARG A 543 -23.36 -42.41 37.08
N ILE A 544 -23.80 -43.53 36.52
CA ILE A 544 -25.20 -43.93 36.50
C ILE A 544 -25.37 -45.14 37.42
N GLU A 545 -26.16 -44.99 38.47
CA GLU A 545 -26.57 -46.09 39.35
C GLU A 545 -27.87 -46.71 38.84
N MET A 546 -27.82 -48.00 38.47
CA MET A 546 -29.00 -48.77 38.11
C MET A 546 -29.53 -49.50 39.34
N THR A 547 -30.75 -49.15 39.75
CA THR A 547 -31.42 -49.77 40.90
C THR A 547 -32.48 -50.75 40.44
N THR A 548 -32.75 -51.76 41.27
CA THR A 548 -33.90 -52.64 41.07
C THR A 548 -35.21 -51.85 41.22
N PRO A 549 -36.23 -52.09 40.38
CA PRO A 549 -37.53 -51.43 40.51
C PRO A 549 -38.10 -51.62 41.90
N THR A 550 -38.55 -50.53 42.51
CA THR A 550 -39.27 -50.61 43.78
C THR A 550 -40.71 -51.03 43.53
N VAL A 551 -41.03 -52.29 43.80
CA VAL A 551 -42.42 -52.77 43.66
C VAL A 551 -43.21 -52.31 44.88
N ALA A 552 -44.10 -51.33 44.68
CA ALA A 552 -45.05 -50.89 45.69
C ALA A 552 -46.04 -52.02 46.00
N CYS A 553 -45.71 -52.82 47.01
CA CYS A 553 -46.53 -53.93 47.46
C CYS A 553 -47.57 -53.43 48.46
N ASN A 554 -48.51 -52.61 47.98
CA ASN A 554 -49.48 -51.94 48.85
C ASN A 554 -50.32 -52.93 49.68
N ALA A 555 -50.41 -54.19 49.25
CA ALA A 555 -51.12 -55.26 49.95
C ALA A 555 -50.26 -56.03 50.98
N ASP A 556 -48.97 -55.76 51.13
CA ASP A 556 -48.11 -56.31 52.20
C ASP A 556 -48.09 -55.34 53.39
N PHE A 557 -49.12 -55.42 54.22
CA PHE A 557 -49.30 -54.51 55.35
C PHE A 557 -48.31 -54.73 56.48
N ASN A 558 -47.68 -55.90 56.55
CA ASN A 558 -46.66 -56.18 57.55
C ASN A 558 -45.22 -55.96 57.05
N ASN A 559 -45.05 -55.56 55.78
CA ASN A 559 -43.80 -55.21 55.11
C ASN A 559 -42.75 -56.34 55.16
N ASN A 560 -43.17 -57.60 55.05
CA ASN A 560 -42.25 -58.74 55.04
C ASN A 560 -41.76 -59.16 53.63
N GLY A 561 -42.23 -58.48 52.60
CA GLY A 561 -41.95 -58.73 51.19
C GLY A 561 -42.84 -59.79 50.52
N ILE A 562 -43.91 -60.25 51.18
CA ILE A 562 -44.84 -61.28 50.68
C ILE A 562 -46.27 -60.93 51.12
N VAL A 563 -47.20 -60.83 50.17
CA VAL A 563 -48.63 -60.74 50.47
C VAL A 563 -49.15 -62.14 50.81
N ASP A 564 -49.42 -62.39 52.09
CA ASP A 564 -49.90 -63.68 52.57
C ASP A 564 -51.04 -63.58 53.60
N VAL A 565 -51.28 -64.67 54.33
CA VAL A 565 -52.36 -64.74 55.32
C VAL A 565 -52.17 -63.71 56.44
N ALA A 566 -50.94 -63.35 56.78
CA ALA A 566 -50.66 -62.33 57.79
C ALA A 566 -51.22 -60.97 57.38
N ASP A 567 -51.14 -60.60 56.10
CA ASP A 567 -51.68 -59.34 55.58
C ASP A 567 -53.21 -59.34 55.56
N ILE A 568 -53.83 -60.47 55.20
CA ILE A 568 -55.29 -60.63 55.33
C ILE A 568 -55.75 -60.41 56.77
N LEU A 569 -54.99 -60.91 57.75
CA LEU A 569 -55.35 -60.73 59.16
C LEU A 569 -55.25 -59.26 59.59
N VAL A 570 -54.31 -58.49 59.02
CA VAL A 570 -54.22 -57.04 59.23
C VAL A 570 -55.41 -56.33 58.57
N LEU A 571 -55.74 -56.66 57.32
CA LEU A 571 -56.90 -56.08 56.61
C LEU A 571 -58.22 -56.36 57.33
N ILE A 572 -58.42 -57.58 57.82
CA ILE A 572 -59.63 -57.98 58.56
C ILE A 572 -59.70 -57.29 59.93
N ALA A 573 -58.57 -57.00 60.58
CA ALA A 573 -58.56 -56.28 61.85
C ALA A 573 -59.15 -54.87 61.70
N ASP A 574 -58.93 -54.24 60.55
CA ASP A 574 -59.41 -52.89 60.24
C ASP A 574 -60.66 -52.87 59.34
N TRP A 575 -61.38 -53.99 59.28
CA TRP A 575 -62.59 -54.13 58.46
C TRP A 575 -63.68 -53.13 58.84
N GLY A 576 -64.16 -52.39 57.84
CA GLY A 576 -65.16 -51.33 58.00
C GLY A 576 -64.61 -50.02 58.58
N SER A 577 -63.29 -49.90 58.75
CA SER A 577 -62.63 -48.64 59.09
C SER A 577 -62.49 -47.72 57.87
N THR A 578 -62.08 -46.48 58.11
CA THR A 578 -61.73 -45.50 57.07
C THR A 578 -60.22 -45.24 57.07
N ASP A 579 -59.40 -46.22 57.49
CA ASP A 579 -57.95 -46.05 57.49
C ASP A 579 -57.43 -46.14 56.04
N PRO A 580 -56.90 -45.04 55.47
CA PRO A 580 -56.42 -45.03 54.10
C PRO A 580 -55.22 -45.95 53.87
N ALA A 581 -54.55 -46.46 54.93
CA ALA A 581 -53.46 -47.41 54.78
C ALA A 581 -53.94 -48.82 54.36
N HIS A 582 -55.19 -49.17 54.66
CA HIS A 582 -55.76 -50.49 54.40
C HIS A 582 -56.92 -50.47 53.38
N ASP A 583 -57.23 -49.29 52.84
CA ASP A 583 -58.18 -49.04 51.75
C ASP A 583 -57.42 -49.03 50.41
N LEU A 584 -57.33 -50.22 49.80
CA LEU A 584 -56.53 -50.50 48.61
C LEU A 584 -57.18 -50.01 47.31
N ASP A 585 -58.51 -49.86 47.27
CA ASP A 585 -59.20 -49.24 46.12
C ASP A 585 -59.46 -47.74 46.30
N SER A 586 -59.19 -47.21 47.50
CA SER A 586 -59.35 -45.81 47.87
C SER A 586 -60.80 -45.31 47.81
N ASP A 587 -61.78 -46.19 48.07
CA ASP A 587 -63.20 -45.83 48.09
C ASP A 587 -63.66 -45.18 49.42
N GLY A 588 -62.76 -45.15 50.41
CA GLY A 588 -62.94 -44.55 51.72
C GLY A 588 -63.37 -45.53 52.82
N ILE A 589 -63.53 -46.83 52.53
CA ILE A 589 -63.90 -47.84 53.54
C ILE A 589 -63.27 -49.21 53.27
N VAL A 590 -62.55 -49.74 54.27
CA VAL A 590 -61.94 -51.08 54.19
C VAL A 590 -63.02 -52.16 54.14
N ASN A 591 -63.15 -52.83 52.99
CA ASN A 591 -64.21 -53.79 52.73
C ASN A 591 -63.79 -54.95 51.82
N VAL A 592 -64.77 -55.66 51.26
CA VAL A 592 -64.53 -56.83 50.40
C VAL A 592 -63.77 -56.48 49.12
N ALA A 593 -63.89 -55.25 48.62
CA ALA A 593 -63.15 -54.79 47.45
C ALA A 593 -61.64 -54.77 47.71
N ASP A 594 -61.21 -54.26 48.87
CA ASP A 594 -59.80 -54.26 49.29
C ASP A 594 -59.27 -55.68 49.47
N LEU A 595 -60.06 -56.57 50.05
CA LEU A 595 -59.68 -57.98 50.21
C LEU A 595 -59.46 -58.66 48.85
N LEU A 596 -60.26 -58.32 47.85
CA LEU A 596 -60.08 -58.86 46.50
C LEU A 596 -58.82 -58.32 45.83
N ILE A 597 -58.45 -57.06 46.06
CA ILE A 597 -57.17 -56.49 45.59
C ILE A 597 -55.99 -57.17 46.27
N MET A 598 -56.06 -57.38 47.59
CA MET A 598 -55.02 -58.10 48.33
C MET A 598 -54.84 -59.54 47.85
N ILE A 599 -55.94 -60.28 47.62
CA ILE A 599 -55.86 -61.65 47.09
C ILE A 599 -55.32 -61.66 45.65
N ALA A 600 -55.61 -60.64 44.84
CA ALA A 600 -55.05 -60.53 43.51
C ALA A 600 -53.52 -60.32 43.51
N ALA A 601 -52.98 -59.74 44.59
CA ALA A 601 -51.55 -59.51 44.82
C ALA A 601 -50.84 -60.68 45.56
N TRP A 602 -51.51 -61.82 45.77
CA TRP A 602 -51.00 -62.91 46.61
C TRP A 602 -49.66 -63.49 46.14
N GLY A 603 -48.68 -63.54 47.05
CA GLY A 603 -47.34 -64.05 46.79
C GLY A 603 -46.24 -63.03 47.07
N PRO A 604 -44.98 -63.35 46.72
CA PRO A 604 -43.86 -62.43 46.91
C PRO A 604 -44.09 -61.13 46.12
N CYS A 605 -43.75 -60.01 46.74
CA CYS A 605 -43.69 -58.72 46.08
C CYS A 605 -42.54 -58.77 45.06
N LEU A 606 -42.87 -58.90 43.77
CA LEU A 606 -41.92 -59.08 42.66
C LEU A 606 -41.84 -57.84 41.78
#